data_AF-A0A2S8PU59-F1
#
_entry.id   AF-A0A2S8PU59-F1
#
_cell.length_a   1.000
_cell.length_b   1.000
_cell.length_c   1.000
_cell.angle_alpha   90.00
_cell.angle_beta   90.00
_cell.angle_gamma   90.00
#
_symmetry.space_group_name_H-M   'P 1'
#
loop_
_entity.id
_entity.type
_entity.pdbx_description
1 polymer ?
#
loop_
_entity_poly.entity_id
_entity_poly.type
_entity_poly.pdbx_seq_one_letter_code
_entity_poly.pdbx_strand_id
1 'polypeptide(L)'
;MNLIEDLKKSSSMDSPESIRIFSNTLRKMAESKDKKYLPIILNYLDDESEYTDMMKEIMGMAESFEAIDYVSTIIGFNEVLQKKALDWLDIIHYRITNSEKHIDI
;
A
#
# COMPACT_ATOMS: atom_id res chain seq x y z
N MET A 1 13.95 -13.92 -9.18
CA MET A 1 13.26 -13.66 -7.90
C MET A 1 11.89 -13.09 -8.24
N ASN A 2 10.80 -13.74 -7.84
CA ASN A 2 9.44 -13.29 -8.17
C ASN A 2 8.85 -12.60 -6.93
N LEU A 3 8.90 -11.26 -6.92
CA LEU A 3 8.43 -10.46 -5.78
C LEU A 3 6.98 -10.78 -5.39
N ILE A 4 6.13 -11.14 -6.35
CA ILE A 4 4.72 -11.49 -6.07
C ILE A 4 4.62 -12.81 -5.32
N GLU A 5 5.46 -13.79 -5.65
CA GLU A 5 5.48 -15.08 -4.94
C GLU A 5 6.03 -14.93 -3.53
N ASP A 6 7.10 -14.16 -3.36
CA ASP A 6 7.69 -13.90 -2.05
C ASP A 6 6.70 -13.16 -1.13
N LEU A 7 5.94 -12.22 -1.69
CA LEU A 7 4.91 -11.48 -0.97
C LEU A 7 3.75 -12.38 -0.54
N LYS A 8 3.25 -13.24 -1.44
CA LYS A 8 2.17 -14.19 -1.11
C LYS A 8 2.58 -15.15 0.00
N LYS A 9 3.81 -15.69 -0.05
CA LYS A 9 4.32 -16.63 0.96
C LYS A 9 4.48 -15.99 2.34
N SER A 10 4.76 -14.70 2.39
CA SER A 10 4.98 -13.95 3.63
C SER A 10 3.73 -13.22 4.15
N SER A 11 2.63 -13.24 3.39
CA SER A 11 1.39 -12.52 3.72
C SER A 11 0.66 -12.99 4.98
N SER A 12 0.93 -14.21 5.47
CA SER A 12 0.35 -14.70 6.72
C SER A 12 0.88 -13.96 7.95
N MET A 13 2.06 -13.34 7.85
CA MET A 13 2.68 -12.57 8.94
C MET A 13 2.74 -13.34 10.29
N ASP A 14 2.83 -14.67 10.23
CA ASP A 14 2.74 -15.58 11.38
C ASP A 14 3.97 -15.61 12.29
N SER A 15 5.05 -14.96 11.85
CA SER A 15 6.35 -14.98 12.49
C SER A 15 7.13 -13.69 12.22
N PRO A 16 8.04 -13.28 13.12
CA PRO A 16 8.86 -12.08 12.91
C PRO A 16 9.64 -12.10 11.58
N GLU A 17 10.08 -13.29 11.16
CA GLU A 17 10.78 -13.46 9.89
C GLU A 17 9.85 -13.28 8.68
N SER A 18 8.62 -13.83 8.72
CA SER A 18 7.63 -13.60 7.65
C SER A 18 7.26 -12.11 7.52
N ILE A 19 7.06 -11.41 8.64
CA ILE A 19 6.80 -9.96 8.67
C ILE A 19 7.96 -9.19 8.03
N ARG A 20 9.20 -9.55 8.38
CA ARG A 20 10.41 -8.94 7.82
C ARG A 20 10.52 -9.19 6.31
N ILE A 21 10.22 -10.40 5.84
CA ILE A 21 10.22 -10.73 4.41
C ILE A 21 9.13 -9.94 3.68
N PHE A 22 7.93 -9.87 4.26
CA PHE A 22 6.78 -9.17 3.71
C PHE A 22 7.08 -7.67 3.51
N SER A 23 7.47 -6.98 4.59
CA SER A 23 7.84 -5.55 4.53
C SER A 23 8.97 -5.28 3.53
N ASN A 24 10.04 -6.08 3.56
CA ASN A 24 11.14 -5.91 2.59
C ASN A 24 10.71 -6.16 1.14
N THR A 25 9.76 -7.06 0.91
CA THR A 25 9.26 -7.36 -0.44
C THR A 25 8.39 -6.22 -0.96
N LEU A 26 7.49 -5.69 -0.13
CA LEU A 26 6.72 -4.49 -0.46
C LEU A 26 7.64 -3.29 -0.74
N ARG A 27 8.68 -3.12 0.08
CA ARG A 27 9.65 -2.02 -0.09
C ARG A 27 10.36 -2.11 -1.43
N LYS A 28 10.83 -3.30 -1.82
CA LYS A 28 11.44 -3.51 -3.15
C LYS A 28 10.47 -3.23 -4.29
N MET A 29 9.20 -3.57 -4.14
CA MET A 29 8.18 -3.22 -5.12
C MET A 29 8.01 -1.70 -5.23
N ALA A 30 7.94 -0.99 -4.11
CA ALA A 30 7.80 0.47 -4.08
C ALA A 30 9.03 1.21 -4.62
N GLU A 31 10.23 0.74 -4.27
CA GLU A 31 11.50 1.27 -4.77
C GLU A 31 11.69 1.08 -6.28
N SER A 32 11.07 0.04 -6.86
CA SER A 32 11.14 -0.18 -8.31
C SER A 32 10.42 0.89 -9.14
N LYS A 33 9.47 1.63 -8.53
CA LYS A 33 8.57 2.59 -9.18
C LYS A 33 7.80 2.03 -10.38
N ASP A 34 7.72 0.71 -10.52
CA ASP A 34 6.89 0.06 -11.53
C ASP A 34 5.43 0.07 -11.06
N LYS A 35 4.62 0.91 -11.68
CA LYS A 35 3.21 1.12 -11.32
C LYS A 35 2.35 -0.14 -11.30
N LYS A 36 2.79 -1.24 -11.95
CA LYS A 36 2.08 -2.53 -11.86
C LYS A 36 1.99 -3.05 -10.43
N TYR A 37 2.91 -2.63 -9.55
CA TYR A 37 2.93 -3.06 -8.16
C TYR A 37 2.01 -2.25 -7.26
N LEU A 38 1.54 -1.07 -7.68
CA LEU A 38 0.67 -0.23 -6.87
C LEU A 38 -0.62 -0.92 -6.42
N PRO A 39 -1.42 -1.54 -7.31
CA PRO A 39 -2.60 -2.28 -6.88
C PRO A 39 -2.26 -3.50 -6.02
N ILE A 40 -1.07 -4.10 -6.22
CA ILE A 40 -0.63 -5.24 -5.42
C ILE A 40 -0.34 -4.80 -3.98
N ILE A 41 0.38 -3.68 -3.79
CA ILE A 41 0.69 -3.10 -2.49
C ILE A 41 -0.62 -2.72 -1.77
N LEU A 42 -1.49 -1.97 -2.43
CA LEU A 42 -2.77 -1.52 -1.87
C LEU A 42 -3.71 -2.67 -1.52
N ASN A 43 -3.62 -3.80 -2.23
CA ASN A 43 -4.41 -4.99 -1.93
C ASN A 43 -4.00 -5.68 -0.61
N TYR A 44 -3.01 -5.19 0.14
CA TYR A 44 -2.74 -5.69 1.49
C TYR A 44 -3.27 -4.79 2.60
N LEU A 45 -3.92 -3.66 2.28
CA LEU A 45 -4.68 -2.92 3.28
C LEU A 45 -5.85 -3.77 3.76
N ASP A 46 -6.07 -3.75 5.07
CA ASP A 46 -7.08 -4.53 5.76
C ASP A 46 -7.45 -3.80 7.06
N ASP A 47 -8.73 -3.48 7.25
CA ASP A 47 -9.22 -2.82 8.46
C ASP A 47 -9.16 -3.75 9.67
N GLU A 48 -9.27 -5.06 9.46
CA GLU A 48 -9.30 -6.07 10.54
C GLU A 48 -7.89 -6.57 10.94
N SER A 49 -6.84 -5.99 10.34
CA SER A 49 -5.46 -6.40 10.65
C SER A 49 -5.02 -5.98 12.05
N GLU A 50 -4.49 -6.94 12.81
CA GLU A 50 -3.83 -6.66 14.11
C GLU A 50 -2.51 -5.88 13.95
N TYR A 51 -1.97 -5.78 12.72
CA TYR A 51 -0.71 -5.11 12.42
C TYR A 51 -0.93 -3.70 11.85
N THR A 52 -1.53 -2.80 12.63
CA THR A 52 -1.82 -1.42 12.18
C THR A 52 -0.58 -0.67 11.66
N ASP A 53 0.59 -0.89 12.25
CA ASP A 53 1.82 -0.24 11.78
C ASP A 53 2.29 -0.76 10.42
N MET A 54 2.02 -2.03 10.10
CA MET A 54 2.24 -2.56 8.75
C MET A 54 1.31 -1.89 7.72
N MET A 55 0.05 -1.65 8.08
CA MET A 55 -0.90 -0.96 7.21
C MET A 55 -0.46 0.48 6.93
N LYS A 56 0.06 1.18 7.94
CA LYS A 56 0.69 2.49 7.75
C LYS A 56 1.92 2.42 6.85
N GLU A 57 2.74 1.37 6.97
CA GLU A 57 3.89 1.16 6.09
C GLU A 57 3.44 0.93 4.63
N ILE A 58 2.42 0.09 4.41
CA ILE A 58 1.81 -0.15 3.09
C ILE A 58 1.33 1.17 2.47
N MET A 59 0.61 2.00 3.24
CA MET A 59 0.18 3.32 2.76
C MET A 59 1.36 4.19 2.36
N GLY A 60 2.37 4.33 3.25
CA GLY A 60 3.55 5.16 2.96
C GLY A 60 4.33 4.67 1.74
N MET A 61 4.39 3.35 1.52
CA MET A 61 4.98 2.77 0.32
C MET A 61 4.19 3.11 -0.95
N ALA A 62 2.86 3.02 -0.90
CA ALA A 62 1.99 3.38 -2.03
C ALA A 62 2.05 4.88 -2.35
N GLU A 63 2.04 5.74 -1.32
CA GLU A 63 2.17 7.20 -1.44
C GLU A 63 3.54 7.63 -1.99
N SER A 64 4.55 6.76 -1.96
CA SER A 64 5.88 7.07 -2.51
C SER A 64 5.93 7.09 -4.04
N PHE A 65 4.89 6.61 -4.72
CA PHE A 65 4.82 6.63 -6.19
C PHE A 65 4.40 8.01 -6.70
N GLU A 66 4.53 8.23 -8.00
CA GLU A 66 4.07 9.45 -8.64
C GLU A 66 2.58 9.69 -8.34
N ALA A 67 2.23 10.92 -7.95
CA ALA A 67 0.88 11.25 -7.49
C ALA A 67 -0.20 10.87 -8.51
N ILE A 68 0.09 11.01 -9.80
CA ILE A 68 -0.85 10.63 -10.86
C ILE A 68 -1.09 9.11 -10.93
N ASP A 69 -0.05 8.30 -10.74
CA ASP A 69 -0.17 6.84 -10.73
C ASP A 69 -0.89 6.37 -9.45
N TYR A 70 -0.60 7.02 -8.31
CA TYR A 70 -1.28 6.78 -7.04
C TYR A 70 -2.77 7.07 -7.10
N VAL A 71 -3.15 8.30 -7.44
CA VAL A 71 -4.56 8.70 -7.50
C VAL A 71 -5.34 7.89 -8.54
N SER A 72 -4.77 7.67 -9.73
CA SER A 72 -5.44 6.88 -10.78
C SER A 72 -5.66 5.42 -10.36
N THR A 73 -4.71 4.83 -9.64
CA THR A 73 -4.87 3.47 -9.09
C THR A 73 -5.95 3.45 -8.02
N ILE A 74 -5.98 4.40 -7.08
CA ILE A 74 -7.02 4.46 -6.04
C ILE A 74 -8.42 4.54 -6.66
N ILE A 75 -8.61 5.38 -7.68
CA ILE A 75 -9.88 5.46 -8.41
C ILE A 75 -10.27 4.10 -9.01
N GLY A 76 -9.32 3.40 -9.65
CA GLY A 76 -9.56 2.08 -10.23
C GLY A 76 -9.74 0.95 -9.19
N PHE A 77 -9.26 1.15 -7.96
CA PHE A 77 -9.30 0.16 -6.88
C PHE A 77 -10.35 0.48 -5.81
N ASN A 78 -11.14 1.54 -6.01
CA ASN A 78 -12.07 2.06 -5.01
C ASN A 78 -13.07 0.98 -4.53
N GLU A 79 -13.69 0.24 -5.45
CA GLU A 79 -14.63 -0.82 -5.08
C GLU A 79 -13.98 -1.98 -4.31
N VAL A 80 -12.70 -2.25 -4.56
CA VAL A 80 -11.96 -3.30 -3.85
C VAL A 80 -11.71 -2.84 -2.42
N LEU A 81 -11.18 -1.63 -2.23
CA LEU A 81 -10.89 -1.08 -0.91
C LEU A 81 -12.16 -0.86 -0.10
N GLN A 82 -13.23 -0.35 -0.71
CA GLN A 82 -14.51 -0.14 -0.04
C GLN A 82 -15.09 -1.41 0.60
N LYS A 83 -14.78 -2.60 0.05
CA LYS A 83 -15.29 -3.88 0.56
C LYS A 83 -14.49 -4.47 1.72
N LYS A 84 -13.24 -4.06 1.90
CA LYS A 84 -12.30 -4.77 2.80
C LYS A 84 -11.43 -3.86 3.69
N ALA A 85 -11.32 -2.60 3.32
CA ALA A 85 -10.41 -1.63 3.91
C ALA A 85 -11.02 -0.23 3.78
N LEU A 86 -12.27 -0.07 4.24
CA LEU A 86 -13.05 1.16 4.17
C LEU A 86 -12.42 2.25 5.05
N ASP A 87 -11.98 1.92 6.26
CA ASP A 87 -11.35 2.89 7.15
C ASP A 87 -10.03 3.39 6.55
N TRP A 88 -9.24 2.49 5.97
CA TRP A 88 -8.03 2.89 5.23
C TRP A 88 -8.36 3.68 3.96
N LEU A 89 -9.44 3.37 3.25
CA LEU A 89 -9.88 4.15 2.08
C LEU A 89 -10.27 5.57 2.47
N ASP A 90 -10.94 5.76 3.60
CA ASP A 90 -11.29 7.09 4.11
C ASP A 90 -10.04 7.89 4.49
N ILE A 91 -9.03 7.25 5.09
CA ILE A 91 -7.73 7.86 5.36
C ILE A 91 -7.04 8.27 4.06
N ILE A 92 -7.06 7.40 3.04
CA ILE A 92 -6.47 7.69 1.73
C ILE A 92 -7.16 8.90 1.09
N HIS A 93 -8.49 8.93 1.06
CA HIS A 93 -9.25 10.07 0.53
C HIS A 93 -8.90 11.35 1.28
N TYR A 94 -8.91 11.30 2.62
CA TYR A 94 -8.53 12.44 3.43
C TYR A 94 -7.14 12.96 3.09
N ARG A 95 -6.14 12.07 2.96
CA ARG A 95 -4.76 12.45 2.63
C ARG A 95 -4.63 13.03 1.22
N ILE A 96 -5.32 12.46 0.22
CA ILE A 96 -5.33 12.99 -1.15
C ILE A 96 -5.95 14.39 -1.20
N THR A 97 -7.07 14.62 -0.50
CA THR A 97 -7.78 15.90 -0.58
C THR A 97 -7.18 16.98 0.31
N ASN A 98 -6.46 16.59 1.36
CA ASN A 98 -5.84 17.50 2.32
C ASN A 98 -4.31 17.51 2.24
N SER A 99 -3.71 16.87 1.23
CA SER A 99 -2.27 17.04 0.98
C SER A 99 -2.01 18.51 0.74
N GLU A 100 -1.21 19.14 1.59
CA GLU A 100 -0.78 20.51 1.37
C GLU A 100 -0.21 20.59 -0.06
N LYS A 101 -0.62 21.60 -0.82
CA LYS A 101 0.11 21.91 -2.05
C LYS A 101 1.54 22.16 -1.62
N HIS A 102 2.47 21.31 -2.04
CA HIS A 102 3.88 21.67 -2.10
C HIS A 102 3.95 22.90 -3.03
N ILE A 103 3.80 24.08 -2.44
CA ILE A 103 4.17 25.34 -3.07
C ILE A 103 5.67 25.40 -2.85
N ASP A 104 6.43 24.88 -3.81
CA ASP A 104 7.83 25.24 -3.94
C ASP A 104 7.85 26.74 -4.28
N ILE A 105 8.14 27.58 -3.28
CA ILE A 105 8.41 29.02 -3.44
C ILE A 105 9.87 29.20 -3.84
#